data_AF-A0A376EDI9-F1
#
_entry.id   AF-A0A376EDI9-F1
#
_cell.length_a   1.000
_cell.length_b   1.000
_cell.length_c   1.000
_cell.angle_alpha   90.00
_cell.angle_beta   90.00
_cell.angle_gamma   90.00
#
_symmetry.space_group_name_H-M   'P 1'
#
loop_
_entity.id
_entity.type
_entity.pdbx_description
1 polymer ?
#
loop_
_entity_poly.entity_id
_entity_poly.type
_entity_poly.pdbx_seq_one_letter_code
_entity_poly.pdbx_strand_id
1 'polypeptide(L)'
;MLPDYQITEPIALVFGTEMEGVSEEVIDFADETLAIPMYGLTRSYNVSVAAGICMYELKQKLIKSGIDYKLSEEKRMKMKIRWAVNSMRSGKQIFEKYLRDHHLEM
;
A
#
# COMPACT_ATOMS: atom_id res chain seq x y z
N MET A 1 2.75 17.42 -9.93
CA MET A 1 2.36 16.32 -10.85
C MET A 1 3.05 15.04 -10.42
N LEU A 2 2.50 13.86 -10.73
CA LEU A 2 3.06 12.56 -10.31
C LEU A 2 4.55 12.36 -10.68
N PRO A 3 5.03 12.71 -11.90
CA PRO A 3 6.44 12.52 -12.26
C PRO A 3 7.41 13.39 -11.45
N ASP A 4 6.97 14.53 -10.96
CA ASP A 4 7.83 15.49 -10.25
C ASP A 4 7.83 15.25 -8.74
N TYR A 5 6.82 14.55 -8.23
CA TYR A 5 6.65 14.28 -6.81
C TYR A 5 7.85 13.53 -6.21
N GLN A 6 8.28 13.97 -5.03
CA GLN A 6 9.42 13.41 -4.30
C GLN A 6 8.93 12.69 -3.05
N ILE A 7 9.43 11.48 -2.83
CA ILE A 7 9.06 10.67 -1.68
C ILE A 7 10.03 10.98 -0.55
N THR A 8 9.52 11.60 0.51
CA THR A 8 10.30 11.95 1.72
C THR A 8 9.78 11.24 2.96
N GLU A 9 8.51 10.84 2.96
CA GLU A 9 7.82 10.27 4.11
C GLU A 9 6.84 9.16 3.69
N PRO A 10 6.23 8.41 4.65
CA PRO A 10 5.20 7.43 4.33
C PRO A 10 3.98 8.08 3.66
N ILE A 11 3.51 7.49 2.57
CA ILE A 11 2.42 8.04 1.75
C ILE A 11 1.18 7.16 1.85
N ALA A 12 0.03 7.79 2.02
CA ALA A 12 -1.27 7.19 1.78
C ALA A 12 -1.86 7.76 0.48
N LEU A 13 -2.15 6.90 -0.49
CA LEU A 13 -2.86 7.31 -1.70
C LEU A 13 -4.36 7.15 -1.50
N VAL A 14 -5.10 8.23 -1.72
CA VAL A 14 -6.56 8.21 -1.71
C VAL A 14 -7.06 8.38 -3.14
N PHE A 15 -7.96 7.47 -3.54
CA PHE A 15 -8.58 7.50 -4.85
C PHE A 15 -10.08 7.71 -4.70
N GLY A 16 -10.61 8.51 -5.60
CA GLY A 16 -12.03 8.83 -5.67
C GLY A 16 -12.87 7.71 -6.28
N THR A 17 -14.19 7.88 -6.22
CA THR A 17 -15.11 7.00 -6.94
C THR A 17 -15.09 7.30 -8.45
N GLU A 18 -15.53 6.37 -9.29
CA GLU A 18 -15.50 6.54 -10.75
C GLU A 18 -16.39 7.69 -11.24
N MET A 19 -17.45 8.02 -10.49
CA MET A 19 -18.42 9.04 -10.89
C MET A 19 -18.08 10.43 -10.34
N GLU A 20 -17.75 10.50 -9.05
CA GLU A 20 -17.65 11.77 -8.32
C GLU A 20 -16.19 12.17 -8.06
N GLY A 21 -15.24 11.27 -8.28
CA GLY A 21 -13.84 11.52 -7.94
C GLY A 21 -13.65 11.56 -6.43
N VAL A 22 -12.63 12.31 -5.99
CA VAL A 22 -12.29 12.48 -4.57
C VAL A 22 -13.17 13.58 -4.00
N SER A 23 -13.75 13.37 -2.81
CA SER A 23 -14.58 14.38 -2.17
C SER A 23 -13.76 15.61 -1.75
N GLU A 24 -14.41 16.78 -1.71
CA GLU A 24 -13.77 18.02 -1.27
C GLU A 24 -13.19 17.90 0.14
N GLU A 25 -13.90 17.24 1.06
CA GLU A 25 -13.41 16.99 2.42
C GLU A 25 -12.06 16.24 2.41
N VAL A 26 -11.91 15.21 1.58
CA VAL A 26 -10.64 14.46 1.49
C VAL A 26 -9.54 15.31 0.87
N ILE A 27 -9.87 16.17 -0.10
CA ILE A 27 -8.91 17.11 -0.70
C ILE A 27 -8.43 18.12 0.34
N ASP A 28 -9.33 18.64 1.18
CA ASP A 28 -9.01 19.61 2.23
C ASP A 28 -8.12 19.01 3.34
N PHE A 29 -8.24 17.71 3.61
CA PHE A 29 -7.39 17.00 4.55
C PHE A 29 -6.08 16.46 3.94
N ALA A 30 -5.93 16.48 2.62
CA ALA A 30 -4.76 15.90 1.96
C ALA A 30 -3.55 16.85 2.06
N ASP A 31 -2.38 16.29 2.36
CA ASP A 31 -1.13 17.05 2.36
C ASP A 31 -0.75 17.55 0.95
N GLU A 32 -1.02 16.72 -0.07
CA GLU A 32 -0.77 17.05 -1.47
C GLU A 32 -1.80 16.43 -2.42
N THR A 33 -2.00 17.06 -3.58
CA THR A 33 -2.80 16.52 -4.68
C THR A 33 -1.92 16.14 -5.87
N LEU A 34 -2.08 14.90 -6.34
CA LEU A 34 -1.30 14.34 -7.44
C LEU A 34 -2.15 14.13 -8.68
N ALA A 35 -1.63 14.54 -9.83
CA ALA A 35 -2.24 14.29 -11.13
C ALA A 35 -1.28 13.53 -12.05
N ILE A 36 -1.83 12.56 -12.78
CA ILE A 36 -1.14 11.87 -13.88
C ILE A 36 -1.23 12.77 -15.10
N PRO A 37 -0.11 13.13 -15.76
CA PRO A 37 -0.17 13.89 -17.00
C PRO A 37 -0.99 13.15 -18.06
N MET A 38 -2.02 13.80 -18.58
CA MET A 38 -2.89 13.26 -19.62
C MET A 38 -2.79 14.10 -20.89
N TYR A 39 -2.73 13.43 -22.04
CA TYR A 39 -2.73 14.07 -23.35
C TYR A 39 -3.89 13.50 -24.18
N GLY A 40 -4.64 14.37 -24.87
CA GLY A 40 -5.78 13.97 -25.70
C GLY A 40 -7.13 14.44 -25.14
N LEU A 41 -8.20 13.80 -25.61
CA LEU A 41 -9.58 14.23 -25.34
C LEU A 41 -10.18 13.63 -24.04
N THR A 42 -9.57 12.58 -23.51
CA THR A 42 -10.04 11.91 -22.30
C THR A 42 -9.69 12.71 -21.05
N ARG A 43 -10.64 12.85 -20.13
CA ARG A 43 -10.51 13.70 -18.94
C ARG A 43 -10.02 12.96 -17.70
N SER A 44 -10.06 11.63 -17.69
CA SER A 44 -9.61 10.78 -16.57
C SER A 44 -9.29 9.36 -17.00
N TYR A 45 -8.45 8.68 -16.23
CA TYR A 45 -8.28 7.23 -16.34
C TYR A 45 -9.33 6.50 -15.50
N ASN A 46 -9.57 5.22 -15.81
CA ASN A 46 -10.23 4.32 -14.87
C ASN A 46 -9.45 4.30 -13.54
N VAL A 47 -10.17 4.25 -12.41
CA VAL A 47 -9.57 4.34 -11.08
C VAL A 47 -8.50 3.27 -10.82
N SER A 48 -8.71 2.03 -11.30
CA SER A 48 -7.73 0.95 -11.15
C SER A 48 -6.47 1.19 -11.99
N VAL A 49 -6.61 1.80 -13.17
CA VAL A 49 -5.50 2.16 -14.05
C VAL A 49 -4.70 3.31 -13.43
N ALA A 50 -5.39 4.34 -12.91
CA ALA A 50 -4.75 5.44 -12.19
C ALA A 50 -3.96 4.92 -10.97
N ALA A 51 -4.57 4.03 -10.17
CA ALA A 51 -3.91 3.42 -9.03
C ALA A 51 -2.66 2.62 -9.43
N GLY A 52 -2.74 1.82 -10.50
CA GLY A 52 -1.60 1.07 -11.03
C GLY A 52 -0.44 1.98 -11.46
N ILE A 53 -0.73 3.07 -12.19
CA ILE A 53 0.27 4.04 -12.63
C ILE A 53 0.95 4.72 -11.43
N CYS A 54 0.16 5.22 -10.48
CA CYS A 54 0.69 5.87 -9.27
C CYS A 54 1.56 4.91 -8.46
N MET A 55 1.08 3.70 -8.18
CA MET A 55 1.83 2.70 -7.40
C MET A 55 3.14 2.30 -8.10
N TYR A 56 3.11 2.12 -9.42
CA TYR A 56 4.31 1.76 -10.17
C TYR A 56 5.35 2.88 -10.11
N GLU A 57 4.97 4.12 -10.44
CA GLU A 57 5.88 5.26 -10.48
C GLU A 57 6.48 5.56 -9.10
N LEU A 58 5.63 5.61 -8.05
CA LEU A 58 6.10 5.84 -6.69
C LEU A 58 6.99 4.71 -6.20
N LYS A 59 6.71 3.45 -6.55
CA LYS A 59 7.61 2.34 -6.24
C LYS A 59 8.97 2.50 -6.91
N GLN A 60 9.02 2.92 -8.18
CA GLN A 60 10.29 3.17 -8.86
C GLN A 60 11.10 4.29 -8.19
N LYS A 61 10.43 5.38 -7.78
CA LYS A 61 11.05 6.48 -7.03
C LYS A 61 11.55 6.01 -5.67
N LEU A 62 10.75 5.23 -4.94
CA LEU A 62 11.10 4.69 -3.62
C LEU A 62 12.32 3.77 -3.65
N ILE A 63 12.44 2.93 -4.68
CA ILE A 63 13.62 2.06 -4.86
C ILE A 63 14.88 2.89 -5.12
N LYS A 64 14.75 4.04 -5.80
CA LYS A 64 15.86 4.92 -6.16
C LYS A 64 16.21 5.95 -5.07
N SER A 65 15.34 6.20 -4.11
CA SER A 65 15.52 7.27 -3.10
C SER A 65 16.49 6.90 -1.98
N GLY A 66 16.85 5.62 -1.84
CA GLY A 66 17.71 5.14 -0.75
C GLY A 66 17.03 5.11 0.63
N ILE A 67 15.73 5.41 0.70
CA ILE A 67 14.93 5.32 1.94
C ILE A 67 14.83 3.85 2.36
N ASP A 68 15.03 3.56 3.65
CA ASP A 68 14.74 2.24 4.19
C ASP A 68 13.22 2.07 4.41
N TYR A 69 12.56 1.54 3.39
CA TYR A 69 11.11 1.30 3.37
C TYR A 69 10.71 -0.12 3.80
N LYS A 70 11.66 -0.98 4.15
CA LYS A 70 11.38 -2.39 4.43
C LYS A 70 10.82 -2.56 5.85
N LEU A 71 9.99 -3.59 6.01
CA LEU A 71 9.57 -4.01 7.35
C LEU A 71 10.76 -4.52 8.15
N SER A 72 10.79 -4.22 9.45
CA SER A 72 11.71 -4.85 10.39
C SER A 72 11.58 -6.37 10.34
N GLU A 73 12.64 -7.09 10.70
CA GLU A 73 12.66 -8.55 10.67
C GLU A 73 11.51 -9.15 11.51
N GLU A 74 11.27 -8.58 12.69
CA GLU A 74 10.18 -8.97 13.58
C GLU A 74 8.79 -8.76 12.91
N LYS A 75 8.53 -7.59 12.33
CA LYS A 75 7.25 -7.30 11.64
C LYS A 75 7.06 -8.22 10.45
N ARG A 76 8.13 -8.47 9.68
CA ARG A 76 8.11 -9.39 8.53
C ARG A 76 7.81 -10.82 8.96
N MET A 77 8.40 -11.29 10.07
CA MET A 77 8.13 -12.62 10.61
C MET A 77 6.68 -12.75 11.07
N LYS A 78 6.18 -11.80 11.87
CA LYS A 78 4.77 -11.77 12.30
C LYS A 78 3.80 -11.81 11.11
N MET A 79 4.08 -11.04 10.05
CA MET A 79 3.25 -11.07 8.84
C MET A 79 3.31 -12.42 8.12
N LYS A 80 4.48 -13.05 7.99
CA LYS A 80 4.63 -14.38 7.37
C LYS A 80 3.85 -15.45 8.14
N ILE A 81 3.95 -15.46 9.47
CA ILE A 81 3.19 -16.38 10.33
C ILE A 81 1.70 -16.17 10.13
N ARG A 82 1.23 -14.92 10.19
CA ARG A 82 -0.18 -14.57 9.97
C ARG A 82 -0.69 -15.05 8.61
N TRP A 83 0.09 -14.85 7.55
CA TRP A 83 -0.27 -15.30 6.21
C TRP A 83 -0.32 -16.84 6.13
N ALA A 84 0.70 -17.53 6.64
CA ALA A 84 0.72 -18.99 6.66
C ALA A 84 -0.50 -19.58 7.40
N VAL A 85 -0.82 -19.03 8.57
CA VAL A 85 -1.99 -19.43 9.37
C VAL A 85 -3.28 -19.22 8.59
N ASN A 86 -3.46 -18.05 7.97
CA ASN A 86 -4.70 -17.73 7.25
C ASN A 86 -4.84 -18.48 5.92
N SER A 87 -3.75 -18.97 5.33
CA SER A 87 -3.78 -19.75 4.09
C SER A 87 -4.12 -21.24 4.30
N MET A 88 -4.15 -21.73 5.53
CA MET A 88 -4.45 -23.13 5.84
C MET A 88 -5.78 -23.28 6.56
N ARG A 89 -6.61 -24.25 6.16
CA ARG A 89 -7.91 -24.53 6.79
C ARG A 89 -7.79 -24.77 8.31
N SER A 90 -6.74 -25.49 8.73
CA SER A 90 -6.47 -25.77 10.14
C SER A 90 -5.30 -24.93 10.69
N GLY A 91 -4.97 -23.81 10.05
CA GLY A 91 -3.77 -23.04 10.36
C GLY A 91 -3.76 -22.52 11.80
N LYS A 92 -4.92 -22.11 12.33
CA LYS A 92 -5.05 -21.66 13.72
C LYS A 92 -4.74 -22.79 14.71
N GLN A 93 -5.32 -23.97 14.51
CA GLN A 93 -5.09 -25.12 15.40
C GLN A 93 -3.64 -25.60 15.34
N ILE A 94 -3.02 -25.59 14.15
CA ILE A 94 -1.61 -25.95 13.97
C ILE A 94 -0.71 -24.95 14.71
N PHE A 95 -1.00 -23.66 14.59
CA PHE A 95 -0.22 -22.61 15.25
C PHE A 95 -0.35 -22.67 16.77
N GLU A 96 -1.57 -22.82 17.29
CA GLU A 96 -1.80 -23.00 18.73
C GLU A 96 -1.12 -24.27 19.25
N LYS A 97 -1.13 -25.36 18.49
CA LYS A 97 -0.39 -26.58 18.84
C LYS A 97 1.11 -26.31 18.90
N TYR A 98 1.68 -25.63 17.90
CA TYR A 98 3.10 -25.27 17.87
C TYR A 98 3.50 -24.43 19.09
N LEU A 99 2.70 -23.43 19.47
CA LEU A 99 2.94 -22.61 20.66
C LEU A 99 2.93 -23.45 21.94
N ARG A 100 1.95 -24.37 22.08
CA ARG A 100 1.88 -25.29 23.22
C ARG A 100 3.08 -26.23 23.28
N ASP A 101 3.45 -26.86 22.16
CA ASP A 101 4.53 -27.85 22.11
C ASP A 101 5.90 -27.23 22.43
N HIS A 102 6.07 -25.92 22.18
CA HIS A 102 7.30 -25.17 22.42
C HIS A 102 7.27 -24.23 23.63
N HIS A 103 6.18 -24.20 24.42
CA HIS A 103 6.01 -23.32 25.59
C HIS A 103 6.22 -21.83 25.26
N LEU A 104 5.74 -21.39 24.10
CA LEU A 104 5.85 -20.01 23.63
C LEU A 104 4.53 -19.28 23.86
N GLU A 105 4.62 -18.04 24.35
CA GLU A 105 3.50 -17.09 24.40
C GLU A 105 3.73 -15.99 23.36
N MET A 106 2.65 -15.56 22.70
CA MET A 106 2.71 -14.60 21.60
C MET A 106 1.77 -13.42 21.81
#